data_AF-A0A3D5VAW0-F1
#
_entry.id   AF-A0A3D5VAW0-F1
#
_cell.length_a   1.000
_cell.length_b   1.000
_cell.length_c   1.000
_cell.angle_alpha   90.00
_cell.angle_beta   90.00
_cell.angle_gamma   90.00
#
_symmetry.space_group_name_H-M   'P 1'
#
loop_
_entity.id
_entity.type
_entity.pdbx_description
1 polymer ?
#
loop_
_entity_poly.entity_id
_entity_poly.type
_entity_poly.pdbx_seq_one_letter_code
_entity_poly.pdbx_strand_id
1 'polypeptide(L)'
;MGNSIQVEPSRFVADVNRRPHRFIYQKPEDAWGLAVLQQPLNSSELVQAAGFYHRFYHKVEHYINRLLLKFLVLFVYDFHIFNARTENGYPDIMVGRSNLQPRFYPIATKLQQHYQAGYNNSKQVILDGFYPGGYFPRWLHHTFPNRVICIAMEFNKNLFMTSPTGTLKQAEFNKLKQLVETSKPIILDYLNEIS
;
A
#
# COMPACT_ATOMS: atom_id res chain seq x y z
N MET A 1 13.28 -0.16 14.49
CA MET A 1 12.03 0.46 13.99
C MET A 1 12.33 1.13 12.66
N GLY A 2 11.49 0.92 11.64
CA GLY A 2 11.51 1.70 10.40
C GLY A 2 10.75 3.01 10.57
N ASN A 3 10.79 3.87 9.55
CA ASN A 3 9.95 5.07 9.50
C ASN A 3 8.53 4.68 9.07
N SER A 4 7.50 5.35 9.59
CA SER A 4 6.11 5.16 9.18
C SER A 4 5.45 6.49 8.81
N ILE A 5 4.54 6.44 7.85
CA ILE A 5 3.67 7.55 7.45
C ILE A 5 2.24 7.02 7.55
N GLN A 6 1.41 7.64 8.38
CA GLN A 6 0.00 7.31 8.50
C GLN A 6 -0.84 8.48 8.01
N VAL A 7 -1.83 8.16 7.17
CA VAL A 7 -2.80 9.13 6.66
C VAL A 7 -3.97 9.14 7.63
N GLU A 8 -4.18 10.24 8.35
CA GLU A 8 -5.24 10.32 9.36
C GLU A 8 -6.65 10.51 8.77
N PRO A 9 -6.87 11.38 7.76
CA PRO A 9 -8.19 11.52 7.18
C PRO A 9 -8.64 10.25 6.46
N SER A 10 -9.94 9.98 6.54
CA SER A 10 -10.57 8.93 5.73
C SER A 10 -10.27 9.13 4.24
N ARG A 11 -10.09 8.03 3.50
CA ARG A 11 -9.95 8.07 2.04
C ARG A 11 -11.14 8.74 1.35
N PHE A 12 -12.32 8.77 1.98
CA PHE A 12 -13.50 9.47 1.45
C PHE A 12 -13.41 11.00 1.56
N VAL A 13 -12.51 11.54 2.38
CA VAL A 13 -12.17 12.98 2.40
C VAL A 13 -11.24 13.31 1.24
N ALA A 14 -10.13 12.58 1.15
CA ALA A 14 -9.15 12.71 0.08
C ALA A 14 -8.29 11.44 0.02
N ASP A 15 -8.44 10.66 -1.05
CA ASP A 15 -7.68 9.45 -1.29
C ASP A 15 -6.31 9.78 -1.89
N VAL A 16 -5.29 9.78 -1.04
CA VAL A 16 -3.90 10.01 -1.44
C VAL A 16 -3.31 8.89 -2.31
N ASN A 17 -4.01 7.77 -2.52
CA ASN A 17 -3.60 6.72 -3.46
C ASN A 17 -4.32 6.82 -4.81
N ARG A 18 -5.04 7.92 -5.07
CA ARG A 18 -5.63 8.27 -6.38
C ARG A 18 -4.91 9.43 -7.04
N ARG A 19 -5.10 9.56 -8.36
CA ARG A 19 -4.55 10.67 -9.16
C ARG A 19 -5.09 12.03 -8.67
N PRO A 20 -4.35 13.14 -8.87
CA PRO A 20 -4.73 14.47 -8.37
C PRO A 20 -6.07 15.01 -8.88
N HIS A 21 -6.58 14.53 -10.01
CA HIS A 21 -7.90 14.93 -10.53
C HIS A 21 -9.04 13.97 -10.12
N ARG A 22 -8.73 12.90 -9.36
CA ARG A 22 -9.69 11.89 -8.87
C ARG A 22 -9.57 11.57 -7.38
N PHE A 23 -8.86 12.40 -6.62
CA PHE A 23 -8.60 12.18 -5.20
C PHE A 23 -9.87 12.22 -4.32
N ILE A 24 -10.97 12.74 -4.85
CA ILE A 24 -12.29 12.72 -4.19
C ILE A 24 -13.20 11.75 -4.93
N TYR A 25 -14.00 11.00 -4.16
CA TYR A 25 -15.09 10.19 -4.67
C TYR A 25 -16.31 11.07 -4.92
N GLN A 26 -16.63 11.36 -6.18
CA GLN A 26 -17.73 12.27 -6.52
C GLN A 26 -19.02 11.52 -6.83
N LYS A 27 -18.91 10.32 -7.40
CA LYS A 27 -20.07 9.51 -7.79
C LYS A 27 -19.96 8.08 -7.25
N PRO A 28 -21.06 7.33 -7.14
CA PRO A 28 -21.02 5.94 -6.67
C PRO A 28 -20.04 5.05 -7.44
N GLU A 29 -19.84 5.29 -8.74
CA GLU A 29 -18.89 4.54 -9.58
C GLU A 29 -17.44 4.74 -9.13
N ASP A 30 -17.15 5.87 -8.47
CA ASP A 30 -15.85 6.08 -7.83
C ASP A 30 -15.68 5.17 -6.62
N ALA A 31 -16.75 4.82 -5.90
CA ALA A 31 -16.74 4.17 -4.59
C ALA A 31 -17.43 2.79 -4.59
N TRP A 32 -17.19 1.96 -5.60
CA TRP A 32 -17.75 0.60 -5.68
C TRP A 32 -19.30 0.54 -5.66
N GLY A 33 -19.97 1.58 -6.14
CA GLY A 33 -21.42 1.73 -6.12
C GLY A 33 -21.96 2.38 -4.84
N LEU A 34 -21.09 2.83 -3.92
CA LEU A 34 -21.51 3.46 -2.67
C LEU A 34 -21.72 4.97 -2.83
N ALA A 35 -22.87 5.47 -2.39
CA ALA A 35 -23.10 6.90 -2.20
C ALA A 35 -22.40 7.36 -0.91
N VAL A 36 -21.12 7.72 -1.01
CA VAL A 36 -20.29 8.12 0.14
C VAL A 36 -20.45 9.59 0.53
N LEU A 37 -20.96 10.41 -0.38
CA LEU A 37 -21.35 11.80 -0.12
C LEU A 37 -22.88 11.89 -0.09
N GLN A 38 -23.43 12.47 0.98
CA GLN A 38 -24.87 12.76 1.06
C GLN A 38 -25.26 13.92 0.14
N GLN A 39 -24.36 14.90 0.00
CA GLN A 39 -24.48 16.05 -0.88
C GLN A 39 -23.11 16.38 -1.50
N PRO A 40 -23.07 17.02 -2.68
CA PRO A 40 -21.81 17.48 -3.26
C PRO A 40 -21.05 18.40 -2.31
N LEU A 41 -19.72 18.29 -2.34
CA LEU A 41 -18.85 19.17 -1.56
C LEU A 41 -18.98 20.62 -2.04
N ASN A 42 -19.04 21.56 -1.10
CA ASN A 42 -18.97 22.99 -1.41
C ASN A 42 -17.53 23.42 -1.73
N SER A 43 -17.37 24.64 -2.26
CA SER A 43 -16.07 25.16 -2.69
C SER A 43 -15.02 25.18 -1.57
N SER A 44 -15.42 25.47 -0.33
CA SER A 44 -14.49 25.48 0.82
C SER A 44 -13.99 24.08 1.16
N GLU A 45 -14.88 23.08 1.16
CA GLU A 45 -14.53 21.68 1.40
C GLU A 45 -13.59 21.14 0.33
N LEU A 46 -13.85 21.46 -0.94
CA LEU A 46 -12.97 21.09 -2.06
C LEU A 46 -11.57 21.69 -1.91
N VAL A 47 -11.47 22.96 -1.54
CA VAL A 47 -10.18 23.64 -1.31
C VAL A 47 -9.43 23.00 -0.14
N GLN A 48 -10.12 22.65 0.93
CA GLN A 48 -9.51 21.98 2.09
C GLN A 48 -9.00 20.58 1.73
N ALA A 49 -9.80 19.78 1.02
CA ALA A 49 -9.42 18.44 0.58
C ALA A 49 -8.22 18.49 -0.39
N ALA A 50 -8.24 19.41 -1.36
CA ALA A 50 -7.13 19.62 -2.28
C ALA A 50 -5.86 20.06 -1.54
N GLY A 51 -5.99 21.01 -0.61
CA GLY A 51 -4.89 21.47 0.24
C GLY A 51 -4.28 20.34 1.06
N PHE A 52 -5.09 19.45 1.62
CA PHE A 52 -4.60 18.26 2.32
C PHE A 52 -3.83 17.33 1.38
N TYR A 53 -4.40 16.99 0.21
CA TYR A 53 -3.78 16.11 -0.77
C TYR A 53 -2.40 16.63 -1.21
N HIS A 54 -2.30 17.92 -1.58
CA HIS A 54 -1.03 18.51 -1.99
C HIS A 54 -0.01 18.58 -0.86
N ARG A 55 -0.45 18.92 0.36
CA ARG A 55 0.45 18.93 1.54
C ARG A 55 0.99 17.53 1.85
N PHE A 56 0.19 16.47 1.67
CA PHE A 56 0.67 15.11 1.84
C PHE A 56 1.83 14.82 0.88
N TYR A 57 1.64 15.03 -0.42
CA TYR A 57 2.68 14.76 -1.41
C TYR A 57 3.93 15.62 -1.22
N HIS A 58 3.77 16.91 -0.93
CA HIS A 58 4.90 17.79 -0.62
C HIS A 58 5.69 17.32 0.61
N LYS A 59 5.01 16.89 1.68
CA LYS A 59 5.67 16.35 2.88
C LYS A 59 6.41 15.05 2.58
N VAL A 60 5.79 14.12 1.84
CA VAL A 60 6.43 12.85 1.46
C VAL A 60 7.67 13.12 0.60
N GLU A 61 7.56 13.99 -0.40
CA GLU A 61 8.67 14.35 -1.28
C GLU A 61 9.83 14.95 -0.50
N HIS A 62 9.55 15.94 0.37
CA HIS A 62 10.56 16.54 1.23
C HIS A 62 11.24 15.51 2.13
N TYR A 63 10.45 14.63 2.75
CA TYR A 63 10.94 13.60 3.65
C TYR A 63 11.84 12.58 2.94
N ILE A 64 11.41 12.08 1.78
CA ILE A 64 12.19 11.13 0.97
C ILE A 64 13.49 11.76 0.48
N ASN A 65 13.46 13.02 0.01
CA ASN A 65 14.67 13.73 -0.40
C ASN A 65 15.70 13.80 0.75
N ARG A 66 15.26 14.07 1.98
CA ARG A 66 16.14 14.09 3.17
C ARG A 66 16.77 12.73 3.47
N LEU A 67 16.04 11.64 3.26
CA LEU A 67 16.56 10.29 3.42
C LEU A 67 17.56 9.94 2.30
N LEU A 68 17.28 10.36 1.05
CA LEU A 68 18.15 10.11 -0.11
C LEU A 68 19.48 10.88 -0.08
N LEU A 69 19.64 11.86 0.81
CA LEU A 69 20.94 12.46 1.13
C LEU A 69 21.86 11.51 1.89
N LYS A 70 21.30 10.49 2.55
CA LYS A 70 22.03 9.54 3.40
C LYS A 70 22.08 8.13 2.80
N PHE A 71 21.06 7.77 2.01
CA PHE A 71 20.89 6.42 1.49
C PHE A 71 20.75 6.44 -0.04
N LEU A 72 21.45 5.51 -0.71
CA LEU A 72 21.40 5.39 -2.17
C LEU A 72 20.05 4.88 -2.65
N VAL A 73 19.48 3.87 -2.01
CA VAL A 73 18.16 3.33 -2.38
C VAL A 73 17.29 3.22 -1.13
N LEU A 74 16.02 3.59 -1.25
CA LEU A 74 15.02 3.43 -0.20
C LEU A 74 14.02 2.36 -0.60
N PHE A 75 13.61 1.54 0.37
CA PHE A 75 12.49 0.63 0.23
C PHE A 75 11.28 1.16 0.99
N VAL A 76 10.11 1.12 0.37
CA VAL A 76 8.83 1.61 0.91
C VAL A 76 7.77 0.51 0.79
N TYR A 77 7.20 0.11 1.91
CA TYR A 77 5.94 -0.64 1.90
C TYR A 77 4.75 0.32 1.78
N ASP A 78 3.86 0.03 0.84
CA ASP A 78 2.55 0.68 0.71
C ASP A 78 1.47 -0.33 1.11
N PHE A 79 1.05 -0.29 2.39
CA PHE A 79 0.17 -1.31 2.98
C PHE A 79 -1.31 -0.99 2.75
N HIS A 80 -2.05 -1.98 2.24
CA HIS A 80 -3.48 -1.92 1.97
C HIS A 80 -4.20 -3.16 2.49
N ILE A 81 -5.49 -2.99 2.75
CA ILE A 81 -6.38 -4.07 3.17
C ILE A 81 -7.61 -4.02 2.26
N PHE A 82 -8.00 -5.16 1.72
CA PHE A 82 -9.19 -5.27 0.88
C PHE A 82 -10.22 -6.23 1.48
N ASN A 83 -11.49 -6.02 1.13
CA ASN A 83 -12.57 -6.94 1.45
C ASN A 83 -12.78 -7.89 0.26
N ALA A 84 -12.65 -9.20 0.49
CA ALA A 84 -13.08 -10.19 -0.48
C ALA A 84 -14.62 -10.19 -0.56
N ARG A 85 -15.18 -10.09 -1.76
CA ARG A 85 -16.64 -10.07 -1.97
C ARG A 85 -17.27 -11.46 -1.89
N THR A 86 -16.47 -12.50 -2.06
CA THR A 86 -16.86 -13.92 -1.99
C THR A 86 -15.80 -14.69 -1.22
N GLU A 87 -16.19 -15.75 -0.49
CA GLU A 87 -15.24 -16.57 0.30
C GLU A 87 -14.26 -17.34 -0.58
N ASN A 88 -14.63 -17.62 -1.83
CA ASN A 88 -13.82 -18.36 -2.79
C ASN A 88 -13.30 -17.41 -3.88
N GLY A 89 -11.99 -17.51 -4.20
CA GLY A 89 -11.39 -16.93 -5.41
C GLY A 89 -10.50 -15.70 -5.22
N TYR A 90 -10.33 -15.18 -4.00
CA TYR A 90 -9.37 -14.10 -3.73
C TYR A 90 -8.10 -14.64 -3.06
N PRO A 91 -6.91 -14.18 -3.47
CA PRO A 91 -5.69 -14.49 -2.74
C PRO A 91 -5.76 -13.92 -1.32
N ASP A 92 -4.98 -14.49 -0.43
CA ASP A 92 -4.83 -13.99 0.94
C ASP A 92 -3.97 -12.72 0.97
N ILE A 93 -2.91 -12.69 0.16
CA ILE A 93 -1.96 -11.58 0.07
C ILE A 93 -1.57 -11.36 -1.39
N MET A 94 -1.55 -10.12 -1.85
CA MET A 94 -0.96 -9.75 -3.14
C MET A 94 0.25 -8.85 -2.93
N VAL A 95 1.34 -9.16 -3.63
CA VAL A 95 2.57 -8.39 -3.66
C VAL A 95 2.66 -7.66 -4.99
N GLY A 96 2.53 -6.33 -4.96
CA GLY A 96 2.49 -5.47 -6.14
C GLY A 96 3.86 -5.35 -6.81
N ARG A 97 4.06 -6.10 -7.89
CA ARG A 97 5.30 -6.13 -8.69
C ARG A 97 5.17 -5.27 -9.95
N SER A 98 3.99 -5.19 -10.56
CA SER A 98 3.75 -4.58 -11.88
C SER A 98 4.08 -3.09 -11.98
N ASN A 99 4.19 -2.39 -10.85
CA ASN A 99 4.61 -0.99 -10.81
C ASN A 99 6.12 -0.84 -10.78
N LEU A 100 6.86 -1.90 -10.46
CA LEU A 100 8.32 -1.88 -10.37
C LEU A 100 8.95 -1.89 -11.77
N GLN A 101 10.18 -1.38 -11.85
CA GLN A 101 11.04 -1.69 -12.98
C GLN A 101 11.47 -3.17 -12.94
N PRO A 102 11.68 -3.84 -14.09
CA PRO A 102 12.01 -5.28 -14.13
C PRO A 102 13.21 -5.68 -13.26
N ARG A 103 14.22 -4.82 -13.14
CA ARG A 103 15.40 -5.06 -12.28
C ARG A 103 15.07 -5.21 -10.80
N PHE A 104 13.93 -4.69 -10.34
CA PHE A 104 13.43 -4.81 -8.98
C PHE A 104 12.41 -5.95 -8.78
N TYR A 105 12.09 -6.72 -9.83
CA TYR A 105 11.23 -7.90 -9.67
C TYR A 105 11.76 -8.95 -8.68
N PRO A 106 13.09 -9.19 -8.57
CA PRO A 106 13.60 -10.18 -7.63
C PRO A 106 13.20 -9.93 -6.18
N ILE A 107 13.16 -8.67 -5.70
CA ILE A 107 12.73 -8.40 -4.32
C ILE A 107 11.24 -8.67 -4.10
N ALA A 108 10.39 -8.37 -5.08
CA ALA A 108 8.97 -8.73 -4.99
C ALA A 108 8.78 -10.26 -4.90
N THR A 109 9.54 -11.03 -5.69
CA THR A 109 9.54 -12.49 -5.63
C THR A 109 10.04 -13.02 -4.29
N LYS A 110 11.18 -12.50 -3.78
CA LYS A 110 11.73 -12.87 -2.46
C LYS A 110 10.69 -12.61 -1.35
N LEU A 111 9.98 -11.48 -1.41
CA LEU A 111 8.92 -11.16 -0.44
C LEU A 111 7.70 -12.08 -0.59
N GLN A 112 7.23 -12.35 -1.81
CA GLN A 112 6.11 -13.27 -2.02
C GLN A 112 6.41 -14.66 -1.43
N GLN A 113 7.61 -15.19 -1.67
CA GLN A 113 8.05 -16.48 -1.11
C GLN A 113 8.12 -16.45 0.42
N HIS A 114 8.61 -15.35 1.00
CA HIS A 114 8.66 -15.16 2.45
C HIS A 114 7.28 -15.21 3.11
N TYR A 115 6.32 -14.44 2.59
CA TYR A 115 4.96 -14.44 3.11
C TYR A 115 4.27 -15.80 2.91
N GLN A 116 4.49 -16.45 1.76
CA GLN A 116 3.97 -17.78 1.46
C GLN A 116 4.50 -18.83 2.46
N ALA A 117 5.82 -18.86 2.69
CA ALA A 117 6.47 -19.76 3.64
C ALA A 117 6.07 -19.47 5.09
N GLY A 118 5.88 -18.19 5.44
CA GLY A 118 5.46 -17.74 6.77
C GLY A 118 4.13 -18.32 7.25
N TYR A 119 3.25 -18.65 6.31
CA TYR A 119 1.98 -19.34 6.54
C TYR A 119 2.02 -20.84 6.24
N ASN A 120 3.21 -21.46 6.18
CA ASN A 120 3.40 -22.87 5.84
C ASN A 120 2.70 -23.27 4.53
N ASN A 121 2.67 -22.34 3.56
CA ASN A 121 1.96 -22.49 2.29
C ASN A 121 0.43 -22.68 2.39
N SER A 122 -0.18 -22.53 3.56
CA SER A 122 -1.63 -22.67 3.77
C SER A 122 -2.45 -21.48 3.27
N LYS A 123 -1.77 -20.39 2.87
CA LYS A 123 -2.36 -19.16 2.35
C LYS A 123 -1.91 -18.92 0.92
N GLN A 124 -2.74 -18.29 0.12
CA GLN A 124 -2.43 -17.93 -1.26
C GLN A 124 -1.79 -16.54 -1.30
N VAL A 125 -0.46 -16.49 -1.46
CA VAL A 125 0.30 -15.26 -1.67
C VAL A 125 0.72 -15.19 -3.13
N ILE A 126 0.29 -14.17 -3.86
CA ILE A 126 0.58 -14.04 -5.30
C ILE A 126 1.35 -12.76 -5.63
N LEU A 127 2.12 -12.80 -6.71
CA LEU A 127 2.65 -11.61 -7.36
C LEU A 127 1.58 -11.03 -8.26
N ASP A 128 1.27 -9.76 -8.06
CA ASP A 128 0.23 -9.07 -8.80
C ASP A 128 -1.16 -9.73 -8.64
N GLY A 129 -2.22 -8.96 -8.82
CA GLY A 129 -3.57 -9.49 -8.69
C GLY A 129 -4.57 -8.43 -9.11
N PHE A 130 -5.71 -8.36 -8.43
CA PHE A 130 -6.72 -7.35 -8.72
C PHE A 130 -6.25 -5.92 -8.45
N TYR A 131 -5.25 -5.77 -7.56
CA TYR A 131 -4.73 -4.49 -7.12
C TYR A 131 -3.20 -4.46 -7.24
N PRO A 132 -2.66 -4.06 -8.41
CA PRO A 132 -1.20 -3.99 -8.61
C PRO A 132 -0.53 -2.79 -7.92
N GLY A 133 -1.28 -1.99 -7.16
CA GLY A 133 -0.85 -0.73 -6.54
C GLY A 133 -1.42 0.51 -7.23
N GLY A 134 -1.83 1.48 -6.41
CA GLY A 134 -2.51 2.71 -6.82
C GLY A 134 -1.59 3.80 -7.39
N TYR A 135 -1.95 5.06 -7.16
CA TYR A 135 -1.19 6.21 -7.66
C TYR A 135 0.10 6.45 -6.86
N PHE A 136 0.12 6.16 -5.56
CA PHE A 136 1.24 6.50 -4.68
C PHE A 136 2.56 5.78 -5.06
N PRO A 137 2.60 4.44 -5.24
CA PRO A 137 3.82 3.76 -5.71
C PRO A 137 4.30 4.28 -7.07
N ARG A 138 3.36 4.54 -7.99
CA ARG A 138 3.68 5.05 -9.34
C ARG A 138 4.28 6.44 -9.30
N TRP A 139 3.73 7.32 -8.46
CA TRP A 139 4.29 8.65 -8.23
C TRP A 139 5.69 8.55 -7.63
N LEU A 140 5.92 7.68 -6.64
CA LEU A 140 7.26 7.47 -6.07
C LEU A 140 8.29 7.03 -7.11
N HIS A 141 7.94 6.08 -7.98
CA HIS A 141 8.86 5.59 -9.02
C HIS A 141 9.10 6.62 -10.12
N HIS A 142 8.14 7.50 -10.39
CA HIS A 142 8.31 8.60 -11.33
C HIS A 142 9.20 9.72 -10.75
N THR A 143 8.95 10.11 -9.50
CA THR A 143 9.65 11.22 -8.83
C THR A 143 11.07 10.82 -8.41
N PHE A 144 11.28 9.56 -8.02
CA PHE A 144 12.56 9.04 -7.54
C PHE A 144 13.00 7.82 -8.35
N PRO A 145 13.19 7.96 -9.67
CA PRO A 145 13.51 6.85 -10.54
C PRO A 145 14.80 6.21 -10.06
N ASN A 146 14.82 4.88 -9.98
CA ASN A 146 15.98 4.09 -9.57
C ASN A 146 16.43 4.25 -8.11
N ARG A 147 15.82 5.17 -7.35
CA ARG A 147 16.23 5.52 -5.98
C ARG A 147 15.21 5.08 -4.93
N VAL A 148 13.95 4.85 -5.31
CA VAL A 148 12.90 4.34 -4.42
C VAL A 148 12.29 3.07 -5.02
N ILE A 149 12.26 2.01 -4.23
CA ILE A 149 11.54 0.77 -4.48
C ILE A 149 10.29 0.81 -3.60
N CYS A 150 9.11 0.76 -4.21
CA CYS A 150 7.84 0.81 -3.48
C CYS A 150 6.98 -0.36 -3.90
N ILE A 151 6.61 -1.20 -2.92
CA ILE A 151 5.79 -2.39 -3.13
C ILE A 151 4.47 -2.19 -2.40
N ALA A 152 3.39 -2.22 -3.17
CA ALA A 152 2.04 -2.26 -2.63
C ALA A 152 1.77 -3.68 -2.11
N MET A 153 1.36 -3.77 -0.85
CA MET A 153 0.98 -5.02 -0.20
C MET A 153 -0.51 -4.97 0.08
N GLU A 154 -1.25 -5.94 -0.44
CA GLU A 154 -2.70 -5.99 -0.30
C GLU A 154 -3.07 -7.23 0.51
N PHE A 155 -3.57 -7.02 1.72
CA PHE A 155 -3.96 -8.11 2.61
C PHE A 155 -5.47 -8.30 2.58
N ASN A 156 -5.92 -9.54 2.40
CA ASN A 156 -7.31 -9.88 2.57
C ASN A 156 -7.70 -9.68 4.04
N LYS A 157 -8.69 -8.83 4.30
CA LYS A 157 -9.19 -8.54 5.66
C LYS A 157 -9.55 -9.82 6.43
N ASN A 158 -10.06 -10.83 5.72
CA ASN A 158 -10.46 -12.12 6.30
C ASN A 158 -9.29 -12.92 6.88
N LEU A 159 -8.04 -12.57 6.62
CA LEU A 159 -6.88 -13.17 7.28
C LEU A 159 -6.92 -12.94 8.80
N PHE A 160 -7.09 -11.67 9.20
CA PHE A 160 -6.89 -11.23 10.57
C PHE A 160 -8.13 -10.58 11.20
N MET A 161 -9.25 -10.50 10.49
CA MET A 161 -10.55 -10.07 11.05
C MET A 161 -11.65 -11.04 10.68
N THR A 162 -12.69 -11.13 11.52
CA THR A 162 -13.92 -11.85 11.20
C THR A 162 -14.89 -10.93 10.47
N SER A 163 -15.22 -11.23 9.24
CA SER A 163 -16.32 -10.56 8.53
C SER A 163 -17.65 -11.24 8.89
N PRO A 164 -18.73 -10.51 9.22
CA PRO A 164 -18.91 -9.06 9.17
C PRO A 164 -18.65 -8.31 10.50
N THR A 165 -18.45 -9.02 11.62
CA THR A 165 -18.39 -8.40 12.96
C THR A 165 -17.20 -7.45 13.16
N GLY A 166 -16.16 -7.59 12.34
CA GLY A 166 -14.95 -6.77 12.42
C GLY A 166 -14.05 -7.12 13.60
N THR A 167 -14.28 -8.24 14.29
CA THR A 167 -13.45 -8.66 15.43
C THR A 167 -12.06 -9.06 14.93
N LEU A 168 -11.02 -8.54 15.59
CA LEU A 168 -9.64 -8.85 15.26
C LEU A 168 -9.26 -10.26 15.76
N LYS A 169 -8.79 -11.11 14.84
CA LYS A 169 -8.12 -12.37 15.16
C LYS A 169 -6.69 -12.07 15.60
N GLN A 170 -6.51 -11.79 16.89
CA GLN A 170 -5.26 -11.26 17.45
C GLN A 170 -4.02 -12.10 17.08
N ALA A 171 -4.14 -13.43 17.11
CA ALA A 171 -3.05 -14.33 16.76
C ALA A 171 -2.62 -14.17 15.29
N GLU A 172 -3.58 -14.13 14.36
CA GLU A 172 -3.33 -13.92 12.92
C GLU A 172 -2.74 -12.54 12.64
N PHE A 173 -3.23 -11.51 13.33
CA PHE A 173 -2.69 -10.15 13.19
C PHE A 173 -1.25 -10.06 13.70
N ASN A 174 -0.95 -10.70 14.84
CA ASN A 174 0.41 -10.73 15.38
C ASN A 174 1.36 -11.54 14.48
N LYS A 175 0.89 -12.66 13.92
CA LYS A 175 1.61 -13.42 12.90
C LYS A 175 1.94 -12.54 11.70
N LEU A 176 0.97 -11.77 11.18
CA LEU A 176 1.20 -10.88 10.06
C LEU A 176 2.24 -9.79 10.36
N LYS A 177 2.17 -9.17 11.55
CA LYS A 177 3.20 -8.21 12.01
C LYS A 177 4.58 -8.87 12.07
N GLN A 178 4.66 -10.09 12.60
CA GLN A 178 5.91 -10.83 12.66
C GLN A 178 6.47 -11.07 11.25
N LEU A 179 5.63 -11.43 10.28
CA LEU A 179 6.06 -11.63 8.89
C LEU A 179 6.56 -10.34 8.24
N VAL A 180 5.94 -9.20 8.52
CA VAL A 180 6.45 -7.89 8.09
C VAL A 180 7.82 -7.62 8.71
N GLU A 181 8.00 -7.83 10.01
CA GLU A 181 9.29 -7.61 10.68
C GLU A 181 10.39 -8.55 10.17
N THR A 182 10.09 -9.84 9.97
CA THR A 182 11.04 -10.82 9.46
C THR A 182 11.32 -10.70 7.97
N SER A 183 10.56 -9.86 7.24
CA SER A 183 10.90 -9.49 5.86
C SER A 183 12.04 -8.47 5.79
N LYS A 184 12.34 -7.77 6.89
CA LYS A 184 13.33 -6.69 6.92
C LYS A 184 14.74 -7.15 6.53
N PRO A 185 15.30 -8.28 7.02
CA PRO A 185 16.60 -8.76 6.58
C PRO A 185 16.64 -9.01 5.07
N ILE A 186 15.60 -9.61 4.50
CA ILE A 186 15.48 -9.86 3.05
C ILE A 186 15.60 -8.56 2.24
N ILE A 187 14.94 -7.51 2.71
CA ILE A 187 15.01 -6.18 2.08
C ILE A 187 16.41 -5.60 2.21
N LEU A 188 16.99 -5.62 3.42
CA LEU A 188 18.32 -5.04 3.67
C LEU A 188 19.41 -5.76 2.88
N ASP A 189 19.38 -7.08 2.84
CA ASP A 189 20.31 -7.89 2.04
C ASP A 189 20.17 -7.55 0.55
N TYR A 190 18.95 -7.47 0.05
CA TYR A 190 18.71 -7.05 -1.33
C TYR A 190 19.19 -5.63 -1.63
N LEU A 191 18.97 -4.68 -0.72
CA LEU A 191 19.45 -3.31 -0.88
C LEU A 191 20.99 -3.25 -0.88
N ASN A 192 21.65 -4.06 -0.07
CA ASN A 192 23.12 -4.18 -0.06
C ASN A 192 23.65 -4.83 -1.35
N GLU A 193 22.92 -5.80 -1.94
CA GLU A 193 23.28 -6.44 -3.21
C GLU A 193 23.26 -5.46 -4.40
N ILE A 194 22.40 -4.43 -4.36
CA ILE A 194 22.17 -3.50 -5.48
C ILE A 194 22.77 -2.10 -5.28
N SER A 195 23.33 -1.81 -4.11
CA SER A 195 23.98 -0.53 -3.77
C SER A 195 25.43 -0.54 -4.22
#